data_AF-A0A2E0RNI0-F1
#
_entry.id   AF-A0A2E0RNI0-F1
#
_cell.length_a   1.000
_cell.length_b   1.000
_cell.length_c   1.000
_cell.angle_alpha   90.00
_cell.angle_beta   90.00
_cell.angle_gamma   90.00
#
_symmetry.space_group_name_H-M   'P 1'
#
loop_
_entity.id
_entity.type
_entity.pdbx_description
1 polymer ?
#
loop_
_entity_poly.entity_id
_entity_poly.type
_entity_poly.pdbx_seq_one_letter_code
_entity_poly.pdbx_strand_id
1 'polypeptide(L)'
;MPAETHQHFAETGSEQLIDLLLALITPGGGERPTRDAALADIGLNDEVLRWAFWDAIVEEFGERGSSDVDDPDDLISARTVGDLIDAFAMWLGWATRAS
;
A
#
# COMPACT_ATOMS: atom_id res chain seq x y z
N MET A 1 8.79 -37.51 1.66
CA MET A 1 8.58 -36.24 0.93
C MET A 1 9.52 -35.22 1.53
N PRO A 2 10.61 -34.81 0.86
CA PRO A 2 11.55 -33.86 1.43
C PRO A 2 11.01 -32.43 1.30
N ALA A 3 10.90 -31.79 2.46
CA ALA A 3 11.13 -30.39 2.82
C ALA A 3 10.52 -29.23 1.97
N GLU A 4 9.87 -28.32 2.72
CA GLU A 4 9.87 -26.87 2.52
C GLU A 4 9.11 -26.36 1.29
N THR A 5 8.01 -25.65 1.46
CA THR A 5 8.12 -24.25 1.85
C THR A 5 6.91 -23.88 2.73
N HIS A 6 7.07 -23.93 4.05
CA HIS A 6 6.37 -22.96 4.87
C HIS A 6 7.01 -21.64 4.50
N GLN A 7 6.45 -20.96 3.48
CA GLN A 7 6.77 -19.56 3.30
C GLN A 7 6.35 -18.93 4.61
N HIS A 8 7.33 -18.57 5.42
CA HIS A 8 7.15 -17.57 6.45
C HIS A 8 6.30 -16.50 5.81
N PHE A 9 5.07 -16.30 6.29
CA PHE A 9 4.29 -15.11 6.02
C PHE A 9 5.11 -13.96 6.62
N ALA A 10 6.12 -13.52 5.87
CA ALA A 10 7.01 -12.45 6.24
C ALA A 10 6.16 -11.18 6.20
N GLU A 11 5.76 -10.70 7.37
CA GLU A 11 5.31 -9.32 7.60
C GLU A 11 4.44 -8.75 6.47
N THR A 12 3.48 -9.56 5.98
CA THR A 12 2.53 -9.17 4.93
C THR A 12 1.75 -7.98 5.48
N GLY A 13 1.94 -6.80 4.89
CA GLY A 13 1.52 -5.56 5.54
C GLY A 13 2.00 -4.34 4.76
N SER A 14 2.91 -3.57 5.31
CA SER A 14 3.27 -2.27 4.74
C SER A 14 4.26 -2.33 3.56
N GLU A 15 5.23 -3.25 3.60
CA GLU A 15 6.31 -3.28 2.61
C GLU A 15 5.80 -3.62 1.20
N GLN A 16 4.83 -4.53 1.10
CA GLN A 16 4.21 -4.90 -0.18
C GLN A 16 3.45 -3.74 -0.81
N LEU A 17 2.82 -2.90 0.02
CA LEU A 17 2.13 -1.70 -0.45
C LEU A 17 3.12 -0.66 -0.96
N ILE A 18 4.28 -0.52 -0.30
CA ILE A 18 5.36 0.37 -0.75
C ILE A 18 5.95 -0.13 -2.09
N ASP A 19 6.16 -1.43 -2.24
CA ASP A 19 6.66 -2.02 -3.48
C ASP A 19 5.66 -1.85 -4.64
N LEU A 20 4.35 -2.03 -4.38
CA LEU A 20 3.32 -1.75 -5.38
C LEU A 20 3.26 -0.26 -5.75
N LEU A 21 3.37 0.62 -4.74
CA LEU A 21 3.43 2.06 -4.96
C LEU A 21 4.61 2.44 -5.85
N LEU A 22 5.78 1.88 -5.57
CA LEU A 22 7.01 2.10 -6.33
C LEU A 22 6.86 1.66 -7.79
N ALA A 23 6.21 0.52 -8.04
CA ALA A 23 5.95 0.00 -9.37
C ALA A 23 5.06 0.93 -10.21
N LEU A 24 4.11 1.63 -9.58
CA LEU A 24 3.21 2.57 -10.25
C LEU A 24 3.86 3.91 -10.55
N ILE A 25 4.63 4.48 -9.62
CA ILE A 25 5.23 5.82 -9.80
C ILE A 25 6.53 5.81 -10.60
N THR A 26 7.23 4.67 -10.66
CA THR A 26 8.49 4.53 -11.41
C THR A 26 8.55 3.19 -12.12
N PRO A 27 7.86 3.05 -13.27
CA PRO A 27 7.97 1.87 -14.11
C PRO A 27 9.38 1.78 -14.70
N GLY A 28 10.27 1.04 -14.03
CA GLY A 28 11.68 0.87 -14.44
C GLY A 28 12.72 0.87 -13.32
N GLY A 29 12.31 1.05 -12.07
CA GLY A 29 13.21 1.02 -10.90
C GLY A 29 13.64 2.42 -10.49
N GLY A 30 12.82 3.05 -9.65
CA GLY A 30 13.15 4.30 -8.95
C GLY A 30 13.72 4.04 -7.56
N GLU A 31 14.13 5.11 -6.89
CA GLU A 31 14.46 5.05 -5.46
C GLU A 31 13.19 4.73 -4.66
N ARG A 32 13.29 3.75 -3.76
CA ARG A 32 12.16 3.34 -2.92
C ARG A 32 11.81 4.48 -1.97
N PRO A 33 10.56 4.98 -1.95
CA PRO A 33 10.19 6.06 -1.06
C PRO A 33 10.20 5.59 0.39
N THR A 34 10.61 6.48 1.30
CA THR A 34 10.47 6.25 2.73
C THR A 34 9.04 6.54 3.17
N ARG A 35 8.62 6.00 4.33
CA ARG A 35 7.29 6.28 4.88
C ARG A 35 7.07 7.77 5.15
N ASP A 36 8.11 8.50 5.56
CA ASP A 36 8.05 9.94 5.82
C ASP A 36 8.04 10.80 4.55
N ALA A 37 8.23 10.20 3.36
CA ALA A 37 8.23 10.95 2.11
C ALA A 37 6.84 11.56 1.87
N ALA A 38 6.80 12.85 1.53
CA ALA A 38 5.56 13.51 1.18
C ALA A 38 5.04 12.98 -0.17
N LEU A 39 3.74 12.72 -0.27
CA LEU A 39 3.12 12.26 -1.52
C LEU A 39 3.34 13.24 -2.68
N ALA A 40 3.43 14.54 -2.37
CA ALA A 40 3.72 15.58 -3.36
C ALA A 40 5.12 15.43 -3.99
N ASP A 41 6.12 15.03 -3.20
CA ASP A 41 7.51 14.90 -3.67
C ASP A 41 7.69 13.70 -4.61
N ILE A 42 6.82 12.70 -4.49
CA ILE A 42 6.82 11.48 -5.32
C ILE A 42 5.72 11.48 -6.40
N GLY A 43 5.04 12.61 -6.60
CA GLY A 43 4.01 12.78 -7.64
C GLY A 43 2.61 12.24 -7.29
N LEU A 44 2.41 11.63 -6.12
CA LEU A 44 1.13 11.10 -5.62
C LEU A 44 0.19 12.14 -4.99
N ASN A 45 0.46 13.43 -5.19
CA ASN A 45 -0.57 14.48 -5.03
C ASN A 45 -1.60 14.44 -6.17
N ASP A 46 -1.26 13.77 -7.29
CA ASP A 46 -2.18 13.61 -8.40
C ASP A 46 -3.31 12.63 -8.04
N GLU A 47 -4.55 13.09 -8.16
CA GLU A 47 -5.74 12.31 -7.84
C GLU A 47 -5.89 11.07 -8.74
N VAL A 48 -5.48 11.16 -10.02
CA VAL A 48 -5.53 10.04 -10.96
C VAL A 48 -4.57 8.93 -10.53
N LEU A 49 -3.37 9.30 -10.08
CA LEU A 49 -2.39 8.31 -9.56
C LEU A 49 -2.87 7.66 -8.27
N ARG A 50 -3.57 8.40 -7.39
CA ARG A 50 -4.17 7.83 -6.17
C ARG A 50 -5.24 6.79 -6.50
N TRP A 51 -6.11 7.09 -7.47
CA TRP A 51 -7.12 6.13 -7.94
C TRP A 51 -6.51 4.92 -8.64
N ALA A 52 -5.45 5.12 -9.43
CA ALA A 52 -4.73 4.00 -10.05
C ALA A 52 -4.07 3.09 -8.99
N PHE A 53 -3.55 3.67 -7.90
CA PHE A 53 -3.02 2.89 -6.78
C PHE A 53 -4.12 2.14 -6.03
N TRP A 54 -5.26 2.78 -5.78
CA TRP A 54 -6.44 2.11 -5.21
C TRP A 54 -6.89 0.91 -6.07
N ASP A 55 -7.02 1.10 -7.37
CA ASP A 55 -7.42 0.03 -8.30
C ASP A 55 -6.44 -1.14 -8.27
N ALA A 56 -5.13 -0.85 -8.30
CA ALA A 56 -4.09 -1.88 -8.18
C ALA A 56 -4.16 -2.64 -6.85
N ILE A 57 -4.47 -1.97 -5.74
CA ILE A 57 -4.66 -2.62 -4.43
C ILE A 57 -5.91 -3.49 -4.43
N VAL A 58 -7.01 -3.03 -5.01
CA VAL A 58 -8.24 -3.80 -5.12
C VAL A 58 -8.03 -5.02 -6.04
N GLU A 59 -7.28 -4.89 -7.13
CA GLU A 59 -6.97 -6.02 -8.02
C GLU A 59 -6.08 -7.06 -7.33
N GLU A 60 -5.03 -6.64 -6.64
CA GLU A 60 -4.06 -7.54 -5.99
C GLU A 60 -4.59 -8.14 -4.67
N PHE A 61 -5.36 -7.36 -3.90
CA PHE A 61 -5.73 -7.68 -2.52
C PHE A 61 -7.23 -7.60 -2.23
N GLY A 62 -8.07 -7.15 -3.16
CA GLY A 62 -9.50 -6.92 -2.93
C GLY A 62 -10.32 -8.16 -2.58
N GLU A 63 -9.89 -9.36 -3.00
CA GLU A 63 -10.51 -10.62 -2.54
C GLU A 63 -10.24 -10.91 -1.05
N ARG A 64 -9.25 -10.23 -0.45
CA ARG A 64 -8.83 -10.37 0.96
C ARG A 64 -9.26 -9.20 1.84
N GLY A 65 -9.74 -8.11 1.24
CA GLY A 65 -10.21 -6.92 1.94
C GLY A 65 -11.53 -7.16 2.66
N SER A 66 -11.70 -6.56 3.84
CA SER A 66 -12.98 -6.60 4.55
C SER A 66 -13.91 -5.58 3.90
N SER A 67 -15.07 -6.03 3.42
CA SER A 67 -16.12 -5.20 2.80
C SER A 67 -16.75 -4.14 3.72
N ASP A 68 -16.18 -3.87 4.90
CA ASP A 68 -16.72 -2.99 5.94
C ASP A 68 -16.03 -1.61 6.02
N VAL A 69 -14.94 -1.39 5.27
CA VAL A 69 -14.29 -0.07 5.17
C VAL A 69 -14.73 0.57 3.86
N ASP A 70 -15.87 1.25 3.91
CA ASP A 70 -16.53 1.92 2.78
C ASP A 70 -15.95 3.31 2.45
N ASP A 71 -14.99 3.83 3.22
CA ASP A 71 -14.68 5.26 3.18
C ASP A 71 -13.27 5.60 2.62
N PRO A 72 -13.18 6.08 1.37
CA PRO A 72 -11.93 6.55 0.78
C PRO A 72 -11.48 7.92 1.30
N ASP A 73 -12.19 8.61 2.21
CA ASP A 73 -11.75 9.93 2.72
C ASP A 73 -10.39 9.84 3.45
N ASP A 74 -10.11 8.74 4.13
CA ASP A 74 -8.81 8.53 4.80
C ASP A 74 -7.65 8.54 3.78
N LEU A 75 -7.87 8.03 2.56
CA LEU A 75 -6.88 8.07 1.46
C LEU A 75 -6.69 9.47 0.91
N ILE A 76 -7.77 10.26 0.85
CA ILE A 76 -7.74 11.64 0.37
C ILE A 76 -6.97 12.52 1.36
N SER A 77 -7.07 12.22 2.66
CA SER A 77 -6.41 12.95 3.74
C SER A 77 -4.90 12.69 3.85
N ALA A 78 -4.40 11.56 3.32
CA ALA A 78 -3.00 11.15 3.41
C ALA A 78 -2.04 12.20 2.82
N ARG A 79 -0.96 12.48 3.56
CA ARG A 79 0.07 13.47 3.20
C ARG A 79 1.43 12.83 2.97
N THR A 80 1.72 11.74 3.68
CA THR A 80 2.94 10.96 3.53
C THR A 80 2.65 9.58 2.95
N VAL A 81 3.70 8.90 2.47
CA VAL A 81 3.62 7.49 2.06
C VAL A 81 3.14 6.64 3.22
N GLY A 82 3.64 6.87 4.44
CA GLY A 82 3.24 6.15 5.64
C GLY A 82 1.74 6.24 5.90
N ASP A 83 1.17 7.45 5.86
CA ASP A 83 -0.27 7.66 6.06
C ASP A 83 -1.09 6.88 5.03
N LEU A 84 -0.66 6.92 3.76
CA LEU A 84 -1.32 6.22 2.66
C LEU A 84 -1.26 4.70 2.86
N ILE A 85 -0.09 4.17 3.21
CA ILE A 85 0.12 2.75 3.47
C ILE A 85 -0.70 2.28 4.67
N ASP A 86 -0.78 3.09 5.73
CA ASP A 86 -1.57 2.74 6.91
C ASP A 86 -3.07 2.75 6.60
N ALA A 87 -3.56 3.70 5.80
CA ALA A 87 -4.96 3.72 5.33
C ALA A 87 -5.31 2.44 4.57
N PHE A 88 -4.45 2.00 3.63
CA PHE A 88 -4.65 0.76 2.90
C PHE A 88 -4.50 -0.49 3.77
N ALA A 89 -3.53 -0.50 4.68
CA ALA A 89 -3.36 -1.61 5.62
C ALA A 89 -4.61 -1.76 6.52
N MET A 90 -5.18 -0.65 7.01
CA MET A 90 -6.44 -0.67 7.75
C MET A 90 -7.60 -1.20 6.91
N TRP A 91 -7.73 -0.74 5.65
CA TRP A 91 -8.76 -1.23 4.71
C TRP A 91 -8.65 -2.75 4.48
N LEU A 92 -7.43 -3.27 4.34
CA LEU A 92 -7.15 -4.69 4.15
C LEU A 92 -7.29 -5.52 5.45
N GLY A 93 -7.59 -4.89 6.58
CA GLY A 93 -7.63 -5.55 7.89
C GLY A 93 -6.25 -6.03 8.35
N TRP A 94 -5.17 -5.45 7.81
CA TRP A 94 -3.80 -5.75 8.20
C TRP A 94 -3.49 -5.03 9.51
N ALA A 95 -2.94 -5.77 10.48
CA ALA A 95 -2.57 -5.19 11.77
C ALA A 95 -1.46 -4.16 11.57
N THR A 96 -1.80 -2.87 11.61
CA THR A 96 -0.83 -1.78 11.67
C THR A 96 -0.16 -1.85 13.04
N ARG A 97 1.03 -2.45 13.12
CA ARG A 97 1.85 -2.35 14.33
C ARG A 97 2.31 -0.90 14.44
N ALA A 98 1.59 -0.13 15.25
CA ALA A 98 2.11 1.12 15.80
C ALA A 98 3.48 0.83 16.42
N SER A 99 4.52 1.46 15.88
CA SER A 99 5.85 1.50 16.49
C SER A 99 5.85 2.45 17.68
#